data_AF-A0A101RRZ2-F1
#
_entry.id   AF-A0A101RRZ2-F1
#
_cell.length_a   1.000
_cell.length_b   1.000
_cell.length_c   1.000
_cell.angle_alpha   90.00
_cell.angle_beta   90.00
_cell.angle_gamma   90.00
#
_symmetry.space_group_name_H-M   'P 1'
#
loop_
_entity.id
_entity.type
_entity.pdbx_description
1 polymer ?
#
loop_
_entity_poly.entity_id
_entity_poly.type
_entity_poly.pdbx_seq_one_letter_code
_entity_poly.pdbx_strand_id
1 'polypeptide(L)'
;MNQETAVIRNFSVPLSATPRGARLARLLACEQLREWGLPLDPAEHIVAELAANAATHGRVPGRDFRLTLYVVGDTLRIEVTDTRGDRLPYPELPSPDAESGRGLLLVAALSTRWGVSPGPAPRKTVWAEVTFP
;
A
#
# COMPACT_ATOMS: atom_id res chain seq x y z
N MET A 1 4.66 -37.59 2.96
CA MET A 1 5.28 -36.27 2.69
C MET A 1 4.13 -35.28 2.58
N ASN A 2 3.67 -34.78 3.72
CA ASN A 2 2.49 -33.91 3.78
C ASN A 2 2.92 -32.52 3.33
N GLN A 3 2.39 -32.07 2.20
CA GLN A 3 2.46 -30.67 1.82
C GLN A 3 1.44 -29.93 2.69
N GLU A 4 1.92 -29.32 3.78
CA GLU A 4 1.15 -28.29 4.48
C GLU A 4 0.99 -27.12 3.51
N THR A 5 -0.22 -26.99 2.97
CA THR A 5 -0.61 -25.80 2.21
C THR A 5 -0.52 -24.62 3.16
N ALA A 6 0.54 -23.81 3.05
CA ALA A 6 0.68 -22.60 3.84
C ALA A 6 -0.58 -21.74 3.64
N VAL A 7 -1.29 -21.44 4.74
CA VAL A 7 -2.50 -20.61 4.68
C VAL A 7 -2.06 -19.20 4.31
N ILE A 8 -2.32 -18.81 3.06
CA ILE A 8 -2.08 -17.44 2.59
C ILE A 8 -3.19 -16.56 3.16
N ARG A 9 -2.85 -15.73 4.15
CA ARG A 9 -3.71 -14.65 4.61
C ARG A 9 -3.79 -13.60 3.51
N ASN A 10 -5.00 -13.28 3.03
CA ASN A 10 -5.22 -12.31 1.96
C ASN A 10 -6.46 -11.46 2.25
N PHE A 11 -6.33 -10.16 2.00
CA PHE A 11 -7.42 -9.19 2.06
C PHE A 11 -7.30 -8.24 0.87
N SER A 12 -8.40 -7.97 0.17
CA SER A 12 -8.42 -7.00 -0.92
C SER A 12 -9.73 -6.25 -0.98
N VAL A 13 -9.63 -4.92 -1.13
CA VAL A 13 -10.81 -4.04 -1.14
C VAL A 13 -10.61 -2.88 -2.13
N PRO A 14 -11.60 -2.62 -3.02
CA PRO A 14 -11.62 -1.39 -3.82
C PRO A 14 -12.10 -0.21 -2.97
N LEU A 15 -11.50 0.95 -3.16
CA LEU A 15 -11.74 2.16 -2.39
C LEU A 15 -11.73 3.38 -3.32
N SER A 16 -12.66 4.30 -3.08
CA SER A 16 -12.74 5.52 -3.88
C SER A 16 -11.46 6.35 -3.76
N ALA A 17 -10.94 6.84 -4.89
CA ALA A 17 -9.75 7.69 -4.94
C ALA A 17 -10.03 9.11 -4.41
N THR A 18 -10.24 9.20 -3.10
CA THR A 18 -10.57 10.41 -2.34
C THR A 18 -9.86 10.37 -0.98
N PRO A 19 -9.71 11.50 -0.28
CA PRO A 19 -9.16 11.52 1.08
C PRO A 19 -9.92 10.63 2.07
N ARG A 20 -11.26 10.54 1.92
CA ARG A 20 -12.09 9.63 2.75
C ARG A 20 -11.80 8.16 2.45
N GLY A 21 -11.62 7.81 1.18
CA GLY A 21 -11.24 6.45 0.78
C GLY A 21 -9.84 6.07 1.27
N ALA A 22 -8.88 6.99 1.23
CA ALA A 22 -7.55 6.76 1.80
C ALA A 22 -7.60 6.54 3.32
N ARG A 23 -8.39 7.35 4.05
CA ARG A 23 -8.62 7.13 5.48
C ARG A 23 -9.26 5.77 5.76
N LEU A 24 -10.26 5.37 4.97
CA LEU A 24 -10.92 4.08 5.10
C LEU A 24 -9.95 2.92 4.81
N ALA A 25 -9.04 3.07 3.85
CA ALA A 25 -7.99 2.09 3.55
C ALA A 25 -7.17 1.76 4.79
N ARG A 26 -6.68 2.80 5.48
CA ARG A 26 -5.90 2.63 6.72
C ARG A 26 -6.72 1.93 7.80
N LEU A 27 -7.96 2.36 8.03
CA LEU A 27 -8.83 1.76 9.06
C LEU A 27 -9.06 0.26 8.80
N LEU A 28 -9.43 -0.10 7.57
CA LEU A 28 -9.65 -1.50 7.19
C LEU A 28 -8.36 -2.33 7.29
N ALA A 29 -7.21 -1.76 6.90
CA ALA A 29 -5.93 -2.43 7.07
C ALA A 29 -5.61 -2.68 8.55
N CYS A 30 -5.80 -1.68 9.43
CA CYS A 30 -5.56 -1.84 10.85
C CYS A 30 -6.44 -2.94 11.46
N GLU A 31 -7.74 -2.97 11.12
CA GLU A 31 -8.60 -4.06 11.57
C GLU A 31 -8.14 -5.42 11.04
N GLN A 32 -7.81 -5.50 9.75
CA GLN A 32 -7.37 -6.76 9.17
C GLN A 32 -6.06 -7.29 9.78
N LEU A 33 -5.11 -6.40 10.08
CA LEU A 33 -3.85 -6.76 10.74
C LEU A 33 -4.11 -7.26 12.17
N ARG A 34 -5.04 -6.65 12.91
CA ARG A 34 -5.45 -7.15 14.23
C ARG A 34 -6.09 -8.53 14.15
N GLU A 35 -6.99 -8.74 13.20
CA GLU A 35 -7.60 -10.06 12.95
C GLU A 35 -6.56 -11.12 12.63
N TRP A 36 -5.48 -10.74 11.94
CA TRP A 36 -4.36 -11.64 11.63
C TRP A 36 -3.33 -11.76 12.76
N GLY A 37 -3.48 -11.02 13.85
CA GLY A 37 -2.51 -11.00 14.96
C GLY A 37 -1.15 -10.41 14.59
N LEU A 38 -1.09 -9.52 13.59
CA LEU A 38 0.13 -8.86 13.13
C LEU A 38 0.28 -7.46 13.75
N PRO A 39 1.50 -6.97 13.97
CA PRO A 39 1.71 -5.63 14.50
C PRO A 39 1.29 -4.56 13.48
N LEU A 40 0.77 -3.45 14.00
CA LEU A 40 0.32 -2.32 13.19
C LEU A 40 1.49 -1.46 12.71
N ASP A 41 2.49 -1.23 13.55
CA ASP A 41 3.69 -0.46 13.21
C ASP A 41 4.73 -1.40 12.59
N PRO A 42 5.30 -1.09 11.40
CA PRO A 42 5.09 0.11 10.58
C PRO A 42 4.04 0.01 9.46
N ALA A 43 3.33 -1.11 9.36
CA ALA A 43 2.38 -1.38 8.28
C ALA A 43 1.29 -0.31 8.12
N GLU A 44 0.74 0.23 9.21
CA GLU A 44 -0.33 1.23 9.15
C GLU A 44 0.13 2.56 8.52
N HIS A 45 1.38 2.95 8.75
CA HIS A 45 1.97 4.15 8.18
C HIS A 45 2.19 3.97 6.69
N ILE A 46 2.71 2.81 6.29
CA ILE A 46 2.89 2.46 4.87
C ILE A 46 1.55 2.47 4.13
N VAL A 47 0.50 1.85 4.69
CA VAL A 47 -0.84 1.87 4.08
C VAL A 47 -1.35 3.30 3.94
N ALA A 48 -1.19 4.13 4.96
CA ALA A 48 -1.64 5.53 4.93
C ALA A 48 -0.98 6.30 3.79
N GLU A 49 0.35 6.21 3.65
CA GLU A 49 1.11 6.92 2.63
C GLU A 49 0.79 6.42 1.21
N LEU A 50 0.71 5.09 1.01
CA LEU A 50 0.38 4.53 -0.30
C LEU A 50 -1.06 4.87 -0.72
N ALA A 51 -2.01 4.81 0.20
CA ALA A 51 -3.41 5.16 -0.09
C ALA A 51 -3.58 6.67 -0.35
N ALA A 52 -2.88 7.54 0.40
CA ALA A 52 -2.87 8.97 0.16
C ALA A 52 -2.28 9.31 -1.22
N ASN A 53 -1.19 8.63 -1.61
CA ASN A 53 -0.61 8.75 -2.94
C ASN A 53 -1.58 8.32 -4.04
N ALA A 54 -2.29 7.21 -3.88
CA ALA A 54 -3.29 6.78 -4.86
C ALA A 54 -4.47 7.77 -4.97
N ALA A 55 -4.95 8.31 -3.84
CA ALA A 55 -6.04 9.29 -3.81
C ALA A 55 -5.64 10.67 -4.39
N THR A 56 -4.35 11.00 -4.38
CA THR A 56 -3.84 12.31 -4.81
C THR A 56 -3.24 12.26 -6.21
N HIS A 57 -2.32 11.33 -6.44
CA HIS A 57 -1.52 11.21 -7.66
C HIS A 57 -2.03 10.14 -8.61
N GLY A 58 -2.65 9.08 -8.10
CA GLY A 58 -3.26 7.98 -8.87
C GLY A 58 -4.70 8.22 -9.31
N ARG A 59 -5.30 9.35 -8.90
CA ARG A 59 -6.71 9.64 -9.10
C ARG A 59 -7.05 9.84 -10.58
N VAL A 60 -8.08 9.12 -11.02
CA VAL A 60 -8.81 9.30 -12.27
C VAL A 60 -10.30 9.41 -11.92
N PRO A 61 -11.05 10.42 -12.40
CA PRO A 61 -12.47 10.56 -12.10
C PRO A 61 -13.26 9.28 -12.39
N GLY A 62 -14.11 8.87 -11.45
CA GLY A 62 -14.92 7.65 -11.57
C GLY A 62 -14.17 6.33 -11.42
N ARG A 63 -12.91 6.35 -10.97
CA ARG A 63 -12.09 5.14 -10.74
C ARG A 63 -11.67 5.01 -9.28
N ASP A 64 -11.71 3.78 -8.80
CA ASP A 64 -11.20 3.38 -7.48
C ASP A 64 -9.72 2.99 -7.55
N PHE A 65 -9.05 3.04 -6.40
CA PHE A 65 -7.83 2.29 -6.18
C PHE A 65 -8.16 1.00 -5.42
N ARG A 66 -7.25 0.02 -5.44
CA ARG A 66 -7.40 -1.24 -4.71
C ARG A 66 -6.29 -1.36 -3.69
N LEU A 67 -6.65 -1.58 -2.43
CA LEU A 67 -5.73 -2.05 -1.40
C LEU A 67 -5.74 -3.58 -1.41
N THR A 68 -4.57 -4.19 -1.40
CA THR A 68 -4.39 -5.62 -1.20
C THR A 68 -3.32 -5.85 -0.14
N LEU A 69 -3.64 -6.69 0.84
CA LEU A 69 -2.73 -7.15 1.88
C LEU A 69 -2.61 -8.67 1.75
N TYR A 70 -1.40 -9.20 1.83
CA TYR A 70 -1.22 -10.65 1.98
C TYR A 70 0.06 -11.00 2.71
N VAL A 71 0.07 -12.16 3.34
CA VAL A 71 1.23 -12.65 4.10
C VAL A 71 1.83 -13.87 3.41
N VAL A 72 3.13 -13.82 3.17
CA VAL A 72 3.93 -14.94 2.67
C VAL A 72 5.02 -15.21 3.70
N GLY A 73 4.92 -16.34 4.42
CA GLY A 73 5.79 -16.63 5.55
C GLY A 73 5.62 -15.61 6.67
N ASP A 74 6.69 -14.88 6.97
CA ASP A 74 6.79 -13.81 7.96
C ASP A 74 6.62 -12.40 7.36
N THR A 75 6.41 -12.32 6.05
CA THR A 75 6.43 -11.05 5.32
C THR A 75 5.03 -10.65 4.91
N LEU A 76 4.60 -9.48 5.40
CA LEU A 76 3.40 -8.79 4.94
C LEU A 76 3.73 -7.98 3.70
N ARG A 77 2.97 -8.23 2.64
CA ARG A 77 2.97 -7.42 1.43
C ARG A 77 1.76 -6.51 1.38
N ILE A 78 2.02 -5.23 1.19
CA ILE A 78 1.03 -4.15 1.08
C ILE A 78 1.07 -3.63 -0.36
N GLU A 79 -0.05 -3.69 -1.06
CA GLU A 79 -0.16 -3.24 -2.44
C GLU A 79 -1.30 -2.25 -2.60
N VAL A 80 -1.03 -1.16 -3.32
CA VAL A 80 -2.02 -0.19 -3.75
C VAL A 80 -1.98 -0.07 -5.26
N THR A 81 -3.07 -0.48 -5.91
CA THR A 81 -3.22 -0.44 -7.37
C THR A 81 -4.15 0.70 -7.77
N ASP A 82 -3.68 1.63 -8.59
CA ASP A 82 -4.48 2.72 -9.17
C ASP A 82 -4.57 2.61 -10.70
N THR A 83 -5.35 3.50 -11.32
CA THR A 83 -5.64 3.49 -12.77
C THR A 83 -4.86 4.57 -13.54
N ARG A 84 -3.69 4.96 -13.03
CA ARG A 84 -2.84 5.98 -13.63
C ARG A 84 -1.40 5.50 -13.81
N GLY A 85 -1.24 4.49 -14.65
CA GLY A 85 0.02 3.80 -14.94
C GLY A 85 1.06 4.63 -15.70
N ASP A 86 0.65 5.74 -16.32
CA ASP A 86 1.52 6.72 -16.98
C ASP A 86 2.28 7.63 -15.99
N ARG A 87 1.85 7.68 -14.72
CA ARG A 87 2.48 8.48 -13.67
C ARG A 87 3.10 7.58 -12.60
N LEU A 88 4.39 7.29 -12.74
CA LEU A 88 5.14 6.54 -11.74
C LEU A 88 5.46 7.43 -10.53
N PRO A 89 5.32 6.91 -9.29
CA PRO A 89 5.74 7.63 -8.10
C PRO A 89 7.27 7.70 -8.06
N TYR A 90 7.81 8.91 -7.86
CA TYR A 90 9.24 9.12 -7.63
C TYR A 90 9.44 9.61 -6.18
N PRO A 91 10.39 9.02 -5.42
CA PRO A 91 10.77 9.54 -4.13
C PRO A 91 11.54 10.85 -4.36
N GLU A 92 10.84 11.97 -4.28
CA GLU A 92 11.46 13.29 -4.33
C GLU A 92 12.01 13.64 -2.94
N LEU A 93 13.22 14.23 -2.90
CA LEU A 93 13.70 14.93 -1.71
C LEU A 93 12.90 16.24 -1.60
N PRO A 94 11.98 16.37 -0.63
CA PRO A 94 11.24 17.60 -0.48
C PRO A 94 12.18 18.72 -0.05
N SER A 95 11.88 19.95 -0.49
CA SER A 95 12.44 21.14 0.16
C SER A 95 12.22 21.05 1.68
N PRO A 96 13.12 21.58 2.53
CA PRO A 96 12.93 21.60 3.98
C PRO A 96 11.53 22.08 4.39
N ASP A 97 10.98 23.04 3.65
CA ASP A 97 9.68 23.68 3.92
C ASP A 97 8.49 23.03 3.18
N ALA A 98 8.72 22.02 2.35
CA ALA A 98 7.63 21.37 1.60
C ALA A 98 6.84 20.43 2.51
N GLU A 99 5.54 20.66 2.69
CA GLU A 99 4.65 19.78 3.46
C GLU A 99 4.25 18.50 2.71
N SER A 100 4.46 18.44 1.40
CA SER A 100 4.15 17.29 0.53
C SER A 100 5.44 16.62 -0.01
N GLY A 101 5.31 15.39 -0.52
CA GLY A 101 6.43 14.66 -1.14
C GLY A 101 7.23 13.73 -0.21
N ARG A 102 7.00 13.76 1.10
CA ARG A 102 7.68 12.87 2.06
C ARG A 102 7.15 11.43 2.11
N GLY A 103 5.96 11.18 1.57
CA GLY A 103 5.26 9.90 1.77
C GLY A 103 6.03 8.67 1.27
N LEU A 104 6.69 8.77 0.11
CA LEU A 104 7.49 7.65 -0.40
C LEU A 104 8.83 7.49 0.35
N LEU A 105 9.36 8.57 0.93
CA LEU A 105 10.54 8.47 1.81
C LEU A 105 10.19 7.72 3.10
N LEU A 106 9.00 7.97 3.66
CA LEU A 106 8.49 7.21 4.80
C LEU A 106 8.31 5.73 4.44
N VAL A 107 7.68 5.43 3.30
CA VAL A 107 7.56 4.04 2.81
C VAL A 107 8.93 3.38 2.65
N ALA A 108 9.90 4.09 2.05
CA ALA A 108 11.24 3.59 1.86
C ALA A 108 11.97 3.33 3.19
N ALA A 109 11.79 4.19 4.19
CA ALA A 109 12.42 4.05 5.50
C ALA A 109 11.80 2.94 6.37
N LEU A 110 10.50 2.68 6.20
CA LEU A 110 9.72 1.77 7.04
C LEU A 110 9.58 0.36 6.45
N SER A 111 9.76 0.20 5.14
CA SER A 111 9.64 -1.09 4.46
C SER A 111 10.99 -1.82 4.38
N THR A 112 10.97 -3.15 4.37
CA THR A 112 12.15 -3.95 4.02
C THR A 112 12.46 -3.83 2.53
N ARG A 113 11.41 -3.81 1.71
CA ARG A 113 11.47 -3.61 0.26
C ARG A 113 10.23 -2.84 -0.19
N TRP A 114 10.38 -2.02 -1.23
CA TRP A 114 9.24 -1.40 -1.89
C TRP A 114 9.53 -1.22 -3.37
N GLY A 115 8.48 -0.95 -4.14
CA GLY A 115 8.64 -0.70 -5.56
C GLY A 115 7.34 -0.39 -6.27
N VAL A 116 7.43 -0.37 -7.59
CA VAL A 116 6.31 -0.14 -8.49
C VAL A 116 6.31 -1.22 -9.56
N SER A 117 5.18 -1.88 -9.73
CA SER A 117 4.97 -2.86 -10.79
C SER A 117 3.95 -2.31 -11.79
N PRO A 118 4.23 -2.30 -13.10
CA PRO A 118 3.23 -1.97 -14.10
C PRO A 118 2.14 -3.05 -14.12
N GLY A 119 0.88 -2.63 -14.26
CA GLY A 119 -0.23 -3.53 -14.51
C GLY A 119 -0.74 -3.40 -15.95
N PRO A 120 -1.78 -4.17 -16.35
CA PRO A 120 -2.46 -3.92 -17.61
C PRO A 120 -2.89 -2.45 -17.69
N ALA A 121 -2.48 -1.77 -18.75
CA ALA A 121 -2.76 -0.34 -18.90
C ALA A 121 -4.27 -0.05 -18.72
N PRO A 122 -4.64 1.00 -17.96
CA PRO A 122 -3.79 2.06 -17.41
C PRO A 122 -3.37 1.83 -15.95
N ARG A 123 -3.12 0.60 -15.49
CA ARG A 123 -2.86 0.33 -14.07
C ARG A 123 -1.38 0.37 -13.69
N LYS A 124 -1.11 0.78 -12.45
CA LYS A 124 0.15 0.51 -11.75
C LYS A 124 -0.14 0.04 -10.33
N THR A 125 0.80 -0.70 -9.76
CA THR A 125 0.76 -1.14 -8.37
C THR A 125 2.00 -0.63 -7.66
N VAL A 126 1.80 0.21 -6.64
CA VAL A 126 2.85 0.58 -5.69
C VAL A 126 2.77 -0.39 -4.54
N TRP A 127 3.91 -0.92 -4.12
CA TRP A 127 3.94 -1.98 -3.12
C TRP A 127 5.08 -1.79 -2.12
N ALA A 128 4.88 -2.35 -0.95
CA ALA A 128 5.87 -2.40 0.12
C ALA A 128 5.78 -3.74 0.87
N GLU A 129 6.90 -4.19 1.40
CA GLU A 129 7.07 -5.41 2.21
C GLU A 129 7.52 -5.01 3.62
N VAL A 130 6.96 -5.69 4.62
CA VAL A 130 7.37 -5.59 6.02
C VAL A 130 7.55 -7.02 6.53
N THR A 131 8.74 -7.32 7.05
CA THR A 131 9.03 -8.63 7.65
C THR A 131 8.88 -8.51 9.17
N PHE A 132 8.13 -9.41 9.77
CA PHE A 132 7.97 -9.49 11.22
C PHE A 132 8.93 -10.55 11.80
N PRO A 133 9.45 -10.32 13.01
CA PRO A 133 10.35 -11.27 13.69
C PRO A 133 9.64 -12.54 14.18
#